data_AF-A0A0L0FJK7-F1
#
_entry.id   AF-A0A0L0FJK7-F1
#
_cell.length_a   1.000
_cell.length_b   1.000
_cell.length_c   1.000
_cell.angle_alpha   90.00
_cell.angle_beta   90.00
_cell.angle_gamma   90.00
#
_symmetry.space_group_name_H-M   'P 1'
#
loop_
_entity.id
_entity.type
_entity.pdbx_description
1 polymer ?
#
loop_
_entity_poly.entity_id
_entity_poly.type
_entity_poly.pdbx_seq_one_letter_code
_entity_poly.pdbx_strand_id
1 'polypeptide(L)'
;YRWEWVLADERISGYEWATQLEARKTVSCEVERYDVTETAELHESIRQASKSLEGFADDIDVHQILYDKVGQAAIKKQAKVSPDGFVQLAIQLTWRRLHGGVVPVYEPCMMRLFLKGRTDTIRSVTDESAAFTEQFDNAETTNDQKRRLLANAVFVHSKQTRQNMAFGGIDRHLFGLAVLAMGLNSKFGWFAQETAFLKSALTRPWTISSSQVPQSQLTSVGLDEDMNVPGLGGFGAVDKTGYGVGYCFIGKNRVMLTVTSYHSCERTSSQRFFEALTQSVEDMMAIC
;
A
#
# COMPACT_ATOMS: atom_id res chain seq x y z
N TYR A 1 -19.82 13.67 9.97
CA TYR A 1 -21.16 13.04 9.89
C TYR A 1 -21.21 11.56 9.53
N ARG A 2 -20.26 10.91 8.83
CA ARG A 2 -20.34 9.43 8.59
C ARG A 2 -19.74 8.56 9.70
N TRP A 3 -18.76 9.08 10.43
CA TRP A 3 -18.02 8.32 11.46
C TRP A 3 -18.87 8.04 12.72
N GLU A 4 -19.81 8.92 13.05
CA GLU A 4 -20.69 8.78 14.21
C GLU A 4 -21.72 7.63 14.05
N TRP A 5 -22.03 7.23 12.82
CA TRP A 5 -23.04 6.20 12.54
C TRP A 5 -22.55 4.77 12.75
N VAL A 6 -21.24 4.53 12.70
CA VAL A 6 -20.67 3.17 12.81
C VAL A 6 -20.57 2.72 14.27
N LEU A 7 -20.32 3.63 15.20
CA LEU A 7 -20.12 3.32 16.62
C LEU A 7 -21.41 2.89 17.35
N ALA A 8 -22.59 3.23 16.83
CA ALA A 8 -23.87 2.90 17.45
C ALA A 8 -24.32 1.44 17.18
N ASP A 9 -23.92 0.85 16.05
CA ASP A 9 -24.43 -0.45 15.58
C ASP A 9 -23.72 -1.64 16.27
N GLU A 10 -22.41 -1.54 16.51
CA GLU A 10 -21.61 -2.64 17.10
C GLU A 10 -21.96 -2.97 18.56
N ARG A 11 -22.57 -2.03 19.30
CA ARG A 11 -22.97 -2.28 20.70
C ARG A 11 -24.26 -3.08 20.83
N ILE A 12 -25.10 -3.13 19.80
CA ILE A 12 -26.48 -3.64 19.94
C ILE A 12 -26.66 -5.03 19.32
N SER A 13 -25.95 -5.36 18.23
CA SER A 13 -26.30 -6.55 17.43
C SER A 13 -25.50 -7.82 17.74
N GLY A 14 -24.34 -7.75 18.41
CA GLY A 14 -23.46 -8.91 18.54
C GLY A 14 -23.01 -9.45 17.17
N TYR A 15 -22.02 -10.35 17.16
CA TYR A 15 -21.48 -10.93 15.92
C TYR A 15 -22.43 -12.02 15.35
N GLU A 16 -23.66 -11.69 14.99
CA GLU A 16 -24.52 -12.56 14.19
C GLU A 16 -24.49 -12.10 12.71
N TRP A 17 -24.10 -13.02 11.83
CA TRP A 17 -24.00 -12.82 10.39
C TRP A 17 -25.41 -12.63 9.80
N ALA A 18 -25.89 -11.40 9.75
CA ALA A 18 -27.26 -11.10 9.31
C ALA A 18 -27.49 -11.42 7.82
N THR A 19 -28.34 -12.41 7.54
CA THR A 19 -28.90 -12.72 6.20
C THR A 19 -30.20 -11.98 5.90
N GLN A 20 -30.67 -11.08 6.77
CA GLN A 20 -31.86 -10.27 6.55
C GLN A 20 -31.60 -8.82 6.99
N LEU A 21 -31.39 -7.94 6.01
CA LEU A 21 -31.40 -6.49 6.23
C LEU A 21 -32.86 -6.02 6.28
N GLU A 22 -33.50 -6.11 7.45
CA GLU A 22 -34.73 -5.36 7.71
C GLU A 22 -34.45 -3.86 7.64
N ALA A 23 -35.44 -3.07 7.22
CA ALA A 23 -35.33 -1.63 7.07
C ALA A 23 -34.81 -0.99 8.38
N ARG A 24 -33.61 -0.39 8.29
CA ARG A 24 -32.87 0.22 9.40
C ARG A 24 -33.75 1.25 10.12
N LYS A 25 -34.16 0.96 11.36
CA LYS A 25 -34.83 1.94 12.23
C LYS A 25 -33.80 2.95 12.70
N THR A 26 -34.04 4.23 12.42
CA THR A 26 -33.28 5.32 13.05
C THR A 26 -33.57 5.29 14.54
N VAL A 27 -32.59 4.91 15.35
CA VAL A 27 -32.66 5.00 16.81
C VAL A 27 -32.13 6.38 17.20
N SER A 28 -32.96 7.22 17.81
CA SER A 28 -32.48 8.43 18.47
C SER A 28 -31.88 8.04 19.82
N CYS A 29 -30.60 8.36 20.05
CA CYS A 29 -29.98 8.29 21.37
C CYS A 29 -29.70 9.70 21.90
N GLU A 30 -29.71 9.87 23.22
CA GLU A 30 -29.21 11.10 23.84
C GLU A 30 -27.68 11.13 23.69
N VAL A 31 -27.16 12.27 23.23
CA VAL A 31 -25.72 12.50 23.13
C VAL A 31 -25.22 12.98 24.48
N GLU A 32 -24.49 12.13 25.19
CA GLU A 32 -23.80 12.54 26.41
C GLU A 32 -22.49 13.24 26.07
N ARG A 33 -22.31 14.45 26.60
CA ARG A 33 -21.03 15.16 26.54
C ARG A 33 -20.07 14.55 27.56
N TYR A 34 -18.89 14.14 27.11
CA TYR A 34 -17.83 13.71 28.01
C TYR A 34 -17.02 14.94 28.46
N ASP A 35 -17.25 15.39 29.69
CA ASP A 35 -16.51 16.51 30.25
C ASP A 35 -15.12 16.07 30.73
N VAL A 36 -14.10 16.73 30.19
CA VAL A 36 -12.69 16.50 30.55
C VAL A 36 -12.25 17.64 31.46
N THR A 37 -11.65 17.32 32.60
CA THR A 37 -11.05 18.34 33.48
C THR A 37 -9.86 18.99 32.77
N GLU A 38 -9.98 20.28 32.48
CA GLU A 38 -8.92 21.05 31.85
C GLU A 38 -7.86 21.45 32.87
N THR A 39 -6.61 21.03 32.65
CA THR A 39 -5.44 21.44 33.44
C THR A 39 -4.42 22.17 32.55
N ALA A 40 -3.53 22.95 33.16
CA ALA A 40 -2.47 23.64 32.43
C ALA A 40 -1.57 22.66 31.66
N GLU A 41 -1.26 21.49 32.26
CA GLU A 41 -0.47 20.42 31.63
C GLU A 41 -1.18 19.80 30.42
N LEU A 42 -2.51 19.62 30.49
CA LEU A 42 -3.30 19.16 29.35
C LEU A 42 -3.27 20.17 28.21
N HIS A 43 -3.47 21.46 28.49
CA HIS A 43 -3.39 22.51 27.47
C HIS A 43 -2.00 22.59 26.81
N GLU A 44 -0.93 22.42 27.59
CA GLU A 44 0.43 22.35 27.04
C GLU A 44 0.60 21.15 26.11
N SER A 45 0.14 19.97 26.54
CA SER A 45 0.21 18.74 25.74
C SER A 45 -0.57 18.86 24.43
N ILE A 46 -1.77 19.47 24.47
CA ILE A 46 -2.58 19.76 23.28
C ILE A 46 -1.81 20.70 22.35
N ARG A 47 -1.23 21.79 22.87
CA ARG A 47 -0.48 22.76 22.05
C ARG A 47 0.72 22.11 21.35
N GLN A 48 1.47 21.27 22.07
CA GLN A 48 2.61 20.55 21.51
C GLN A 48 2.18 19.54 20.44
N ALA A 49 1.11 18.79 20.69
CA ALA A 49 0.53 17.87 19.72
C ALA A 49 0.03 18.59 18.46
N SER A 50 -0.67 19.71 18.61
CA SER A 50 -1.13 20.55 17.49
C SER A 50 0.04 21.05 16.66
N LYS A 51 1.08 21.61 17.29
CA LYS A 51 2.28 22.07 16.59
C LYS A 51 2.99 20.95 15.83
N SER A 52 3.07 19.76 16.43
CA SER A 52 3.66 18.59 15.77
C SER A 52 2.81 18.11 14.59
N LEU A 53 1.48 18.16 14.69
CA LEU A 53 0.57 17.79 13.63
C LEU A 53 0.63 18.79 12.47
N GLU A 54 0.64 20.10 12.76
CA GLU A 54 0.82 21.15 11.77
C GLU A 54 2.12 20.96 11.00
N GLY A 55 3.25 20.77 11.69
CA GLY A 55 4.53 20.52 11.02
C GLY A 55 4.55 19.24 10.17
N PHE A 56 3.81 18.19 10.56
CA PHE A 56 3.66 16.99 9.74
C PHE A 56 2.75 17.21 8.52
N ALA A 57 1.63 17.92 8.72
CA ALA A 57 0.68 18.24 7.66
C ALA A 57 1.27 19.18 6.60
N ASP A 58 2.12 20.12 7.02
CA ASP A 58 2.84 21.03 6.11
C ASP A 58 3.94 20.30 5.30
N ASP A 59 4.45 19.18 5.81
CA ASP A 59 5.52 18.41 5.17
C ASP A 59 5.01 17.30 4.24
N ILE A 60 3.80 16.76 4.45
CA ILE A 60 3.29 15.66 3.62
C ILE A 60 2.78 16.16 2.26
N ASP A 61 3.32 15.63 1.17
CA ASP A 61 2.86 15.87 -0.19
C ASP A 61 1.93 14.73 -0.62
N VAL A 62 0.69 15.04 -1.04
CA VAL A 62 -0.32 14.03 -1.42
C VAL A 62 -0.87 14.36 -2.81
N HIS A 63 -0.83 13.37 -3.71
CA HIS A 63 -1.47 13.44 -5.02
C HIS A 63 -2.38 12.24 -5.22
N GLN A 64 -3.68 12.47 -5.38
CA GLN A 64 -4.69 11.42 -5.55
C GLN A 64 -5.57 11.72 -6.77
N ILE A 65 -5.68 10.76 -7.69
CA ILE A 65 -6.48 10.89 -8.89
C ILE A 65 -7.20 9.57 -9.20
N LEU A 66 -8.46 9.70 -9.65
CA LEU A 66 -9.18 8.64 -10.32
C LEU A 66 -8.69 8.55 -11.77
N TYR A 67 -7.81 7.61 -12.05
CA TYR A 67 -7.27 7.36 -13.38
C TYR A 67 -8.21 6.46 -14.17
N ASP A 68 -8.65 6.89 -15.35
CA ASP A 68 -9.71 6.26 -16.13
C ASP A 68 -9.30 5.84 -17.56
N LYS A 69 -8.02 6.01 -17.92
CA LYS A 69 -7.51 5.61 -19.24
C LYS A 69 -7.21 4.11 -19.35
N VAL A 70 -6.66 3.50 -18.28
CA VAL A 70 -6.34 2.06 -18.26
C VAL A 70 -6.82 1.44 -16.94
N GLY A 71 -7.77 0.52 -17.04
CA GLY A 71 -8.26 -0.28 -15.91
C GLY A 71 -7.96 -1.77 -16.03
N GLN A 72 -8.39 -2.54 -15.02
CA GLN A 72 -8.12 -3.98 -14.94
C GLN A 72 -8.62 -4.78 -16.15
N ALA A 73 -9.72 -4.37 -16.80
CA ALA A 73 -10.24 -5.08 -17.97
C ALA A 73 -9.31 -4.96 -19.18
N ALA A 74 -8.74 -3.77 -19.41
CA ALA A 74 -7.77 -3.54 -20.48
C ALA A 74 -6.49 -4.35 -20.23
N ILE A 75 -5.95 -4.32 -19.00
CA ILE A 75 -4.75 -5.08 -18.63
C ILE A 75 -4.96 -6.59 -18.85
N LYS A 76 -6.09 -7.14 -18.39
CA LYS A 76 -6.40 -8.57 -18.58
C LYS A 76 -6.55 -8.95 -20.05
N LYS A 77 -7.22 -8.11 -20.85
CA LYS A 77 -7.57 -8.43 -22.25
C LYS A 77 -6.40 -8.22 -23.21
N GLN A 78 -5.66 -7.12 -23.07
CA GLN A 78 -4.61 -6.70 -24.01
C GLN A 78 -3.25 -7.22 -23.55
N ALA A 79 -2.83 -6.87 -22.32
CA ALA A 79 -1.54 -7.30 -21.77
C ALA A 79 -1.51 -8.77 -21.32
N LYS A 80 -2.67 -9.37 -21.04
CA LYS A 80 -2.83 -10.79 -20.65
C LYS A 80 -2.02 -11.19 -19.41
N VAL A 81 -1.88 -10.25 -18.47
CA VAL A 81 -1.17 -10.42 -17.20
C VAL A 81 -2.04 -10.03 -16.00
N SER A 82 -1.58 -10.32 -14.77
CA SER A 82 -2.25 -9.88 -13.54
C SER A 82 -2.30 -8.34 -13.46
N PRO A 83 -3.46 -7.71 -13.24
CA PRO A 83 -3.53 -6.25 -13.07
C PRO A 83 -2.68 -5.72 -11.92
N ASP A 84 -2.62 -6.47 -10.83
CA ASP A 84 -1.86 -6.09 -9.64
C ASP A 84 -0.36 -6.09 -9.93
N GLY A 85 0.16 -7.20 -10.48
CA GLY A 85 1.55 -7.27 -10.92
C GLY A 85 1.89 -6.25 -12.00
N PHE A 86 0.97 -5.94 -12.91
CA PHE A 86 1.17 -4.88 -13.91
C PHE A 86 1.40 -3.51 -13.24
N VAL A 87 0.55 -3.13 -12.27
CA VAL A 87 0.72 -1.86 -11.54
C VAL A 87 2.01 -1.87 -10.72
N GLN A 88 2.36 -2.98 -10.07
CA GLN A 88 3.62 -3.12 -9.34
C GLN A 88 4.84 -2.93 -10.25
N LEU A 89 4.80 -3.44 -11.47
CA LEU A 89 5.85 -3.22 -12.46
C LEU A 89 5.87 -1.78 -12.98
N ALA A 90 4.71 -1.15 -13.16
CA ALA A 90 4.62 0.27 -13.52
C ALA A 90 5.23 1.19 -12.44
N ILE A 91 4.98 0.89 -11.16
CA ILE A 91 5.60 1.61 -10.02
C ILE A 91 7.14 1.51 -10.09
N GLN A 92 7.67 0.32 -10.37
CA GLN A 92 9.11 0.10 -10.49
C GLN A 92 9.72 0.79 -11.72
N LEU A 93 9.04 0.77 -12.87
CA LEU A 93 9.45 1.48 -14.07
C LEU A 93 9.46 3.00 -13.83
N THR A 94 8.44 3.52 -13.16
CA THR A 94 8.32 4.93 -12.77
C THR A 94 9.49 5.38 -11.92
N TRP A 95 9.85 4.57 -10.90
CA TRP A 95 11.02 4.84 -10.08
C TRP A 95 12.29 4.92 -10.94
N ARG A 96 12.53 3.92 -11.79
CA ARG A 96 13.73 3.89 -12.63
C ARG A 96 13.80 5.10 -13.57
N ARG A 97 12.68 5.53 -14.16
CA ARG A 97 12.60 6.70 -15.03
C ARG A 97 12.93 8.01 -14.31
N LEU A 98 12.46 8.16 -13.07
CA LEU A 98 12.67 9.39 -12.31
C LEU A 98 14.02 9.44 -11.59
N HIS A 99 14.48 8.30 -11.07
CA HIS A 99 15.58 8.24 -10.11
C HIS A 99 16.74 7.33 -10.54
N GLY A 100 16.55 6.52 -11.58
CA GLY A 100 17.49 5.48 -11.98
C GLY A 100 17.51 4.26 -11.06
N GLY A 101 18.09 3.16 -11.56
CA GLY A 101 18.30 1.92 -10.81
C GLY A 101 16.99 1.28 -10.28
N VAL A 102 17.13 0.54 -9.18
CA VAL A 102 16.02 -0.09 -8.45
C VAL A 102 16.20 0.15 -6.95
N VAL A 103 15.09 0.17 -6.21
CA VAL A 103 15.07 0.34 -4.75
C VAL A 103 14.11 -0.66 -4.09
N PRO A 104 14.22 -0.92 -2.78
CA PRO A 104 13.26 -1.78 -2.09
C PRO A 104 11.82 -1.27 -2.24
N VAL A 105 10.95 -2.13 -2.75
CA VAL A 105 9.49 -1.92 -2.81
C VAL A 105 8.82 -2.90 -1.87
N TYR A 106 8.07 -2.36 -0.90
CA TYR A 106 7.19 -3.11 -0.01
C TYR A 106 5.81 -3.24 -0.63
N GLU A 107 5.23 -4.43 -0.54
CA GLU A 107 3.82 -4.68 -0.84
C GLU A 107 3.25 -5.67 0.20
N PRO A 108 2.06 -5.43 0.77
CA PRO A 108 1.49 -6.32 1.78
C PRO A 108 0.88 -7.58 1.16
N CYS A 109 1.33 -8.76 1.62
CA CYS A 109 0.67 -10.04 1.35
C CYS A 109 -0.38 -10.31 2.42
N MET A 110 -1.65 -10.52 2.06
CA MET A 110 -2.68 -10.89 3.03
C MET A 110 -2.52 -12.34 3.50
N MET A 111 -2.45 -12.56 4.81
CA MET A 111 -2.26 -13.89 5.42
C MET A 111 -3.57 -14.52 5.90
N ARG A 112 -4.70 -14.17 5.28
CA ARG A 112 -6.06 -14.54 5.73
C ARG A 112 -6.39 -16.04 5.62
N LEU A 113 -5.52 -16.83 5.00
CA LEU A 113 -5.61 -18.29 5.02
C LEU A 113 -5.29 -18.89 6.40
N PHE A 114 -4.64 -18.11 7.28
CA PHE A 114 -4.29 -18.51 8.64
C PHE A 114 -5.17 -17.81 9.67
N LEU A 115 -5.45 -18.51 10.78
CA LEU A 115 -6.21 -17.95 11.89
C LEU A 115 -5.53 -16.69 12.43
N LYS A 116 -6.29 -15.58 12.52
CA LYS A 116 -5.79 -14.25 12.91
C LYS A 116 -4.67 -13.70 12.01
N GLY A 117 -4.48 -14.27 10.82
CA GLY A 117 -3.49 -13.82 9.87
C GLY A 117 -3.74 -12.38 9.44
N ARG A 118 -2.69 -11.55 9.56
CA ARG A 118 -2.66 -10.16 9.12
C ARG A 118 -1.93 -10.07 7.78
N THR A 119 -0.66 -9.66 7.81
CA THR A 119 0.13 -9.44 6.60
C THR A 119 1.54 -10.01 6.72
N ASP A 120 2.06 -10.50 5.61
CA ASP A 120 3.51 -10.64 5.36
C ASP A 120 3.93 -9.63 4.28
N THR A 121 5.19 -9.64 3.88
CA THR A 121 5.75 -8.71 2.88
C THR A 121 6.08 -9.42 1.58
N ILE A 122 5.54 -8.91 0.48
CA ILE A 122 6.01 -9.17 -0.88
C ILE A 122 7.12 -8.16 -1.15
N ARG A 123 8.28 -8.66 -1.57
CA ARG A 123 9.39 -7.84 -2.04
C ARG A 123 9.24 -7.73 -3.55
N SER A 124 8.53 -6.71 -4.01
CA SER A 124 8.05 -6.63 -5.40
C SER A 124 9.18 -6.47 -6.43
N VAL A 125 10.38 -6.07 -5.99
CA VAL A 125 11.57 -6.05 -6.84
C VAL A 125 12.23 -7.43 -6.89
N THR A 126 12.32 -7.98 -8.10
CA THR A 126 13.03 -9.22 -8.42
C THR A 126 14.03 -8.96 -9.55
N ASP A 127 14.86 -9.94 -9.87
CA ASP A 127 15.79 -9.83 -11.00
C ASP A 127 15.04 -9.65 -12.33
N GLU A 128 13.89 -10.30 -12.49
CA GLU A 128 13.03 -10.18 -13.67
C GLU A 128 12.38 -8.80 -13.78
N SER A 129 11.94 -8.22 -12.66
CA SER A 129 11.38 -6.86 -12.67
C SER A 129 12.47 -5.81 -12.92
N ALA A 130 13.67 -6.01 -12.36
CA ALA A 130 14.82 -5.16 -12.63
C ALA A 130 15.23 -5.21 -14.11
N ALA A 131 15.29 -6.41 -14.71
CA ALA A 131 15.58 -6.60 -16.13
C ALA A 131 14.51 -5.98 -17.03
N PHE A 132 13.22 -6.15 -16.68
CA PHE A 132 12.14 -5.51 -17.42
C PHE A 132 12.27 -3.98 -17.41
N THR A 133 12.41 -3.38 -16.22
CA THR A 133 12.49 -1.91 -16.09
C THR A 133 13.73 -1.35 -16.78
N GLU A 134 14.85 -2.06 -16.77
CA GLU A 134 16.07 -1.67 -17.47
C GLU A 134 15.91 -1.65 -19.00
N GLN A 135 15.30 -2.69 -19.55
CA GLN A 135 15.18 -2.85 -21.01
C GLN A 135 13.98 -2.09 -21.59
N PHE A 136 13.04 -1.63 -20.76
CA PHE A 136 11.83 -0.99 -21.25
C PHE A 136 12.11 0.30 -22.04
N ASP A 137 13.04 1.13 -21.58
CA ASP A 137 13.42 2.39 -22.24
C ASP A 137 14.71 2.25 -23.08
N ASN A 138 15.24 1.04 -23.23
CA ASN A 138 16.38 0.78 -24.11
C ASN A 138 15.93 0.80 -25.59
N ALA A 139 16.61 1.63 -26.39
CA ALA A 139 16.33 1.80 -27.82
C ALA A 139 16.56 0.53 -28.64
N GLU A 140 17.46 -0.34 -28.21
CA GLU A 140 17.79 -1.60 -28.89
C GLU A 140 16.78 -2.73 -28.57
N THR A 141 15.93 -2.54 -27.56
CA THR A 141 14.95 -3.54 -27.16
C THR A 141 13.66 -3.38 -27.98
N THR A 142 13.29 -4.43 -28.71
CA THR A 142 12.05 -4.46 -29.49
C THR A 142 10.81 -4.55 -28.59
N ASN A 143 9.65 -4.09 -29.07
CA ASN A 143 8.38 -4.21 -28.33
C ASN A 143 8.04 -5.67 -27.99
N ASP A 144 8.42 -6.64 -28.83
CA ASP A 144 8.21 -8.05 -28.53
C ASP A 144 9.04 -8.54 -27.35
N GLN A 145 10.31 -8.12 -27.27
CA GLN A 145 11.17 -8.41 -26.11
C GLN A 145 10.62 -7.74 -24.84
N LYS A 146 10.19 -6.46 -24.92
CA LYS A 146 9.58 -5.76 -23.78
C LYS A 146 8.34 -6.49 -23.28
N ARG A 147 7.45 -6.95 -24.17
CA ARG A 147 6.27 -7.76 -23.79
C ARG A 147 6.64 -9.07 -23.09
N ARG A 148 7.65 -9.79 -23.59
CA ARG A 148 8.11 -11.04 -22.97
C ARG A 148 8.69 -10.80 -21.58
N LEU A 149 9.48 -9.73 -21.42
CA LEU A 149 10.03 -9.32 -20.12
C LEU A 149 8.91 -8.93 -19.14
N LEU A 150 7.91 -8.15 -19.59
CA LEU A 150 6.74 -7.79 -18.80
C LEU A 150 5.99 -9.04 -18.32
N ALA A 151 5.66 -9.95 -19.25
CA ALA A 151 4.93 -11.17 -18.94
C ALA A 151 5.69 -12.04 -17.93
N ASN A 152 7.01 -12.18 -18.10
CA ASN A 152 7.85 -12.93 -17.17
C ASN A 152 7.91 -12.29 -15.78
N ALA A 153 8.14 -10.97 -15.70
CA ALA A 153 8.22 -10.27 -14.43
C ALA A 153 6.89 -10.32 -13.66
N VAL A 154 5.75 -10.13 -14.33
CA VAL A 154 4.43 -10.24 -13.70
C VAL A 154 4.11 -11.69 -13.29
N PHE A 155 4.58 -12.69 -14.06
CA PHE A 155 4.46 -14.08 -13.67
C PHE A 155 5.23 -14.39 -12.38
N VAL A 156 6.47 -13.91 -12.27
CA VAL A 156 7.31 -14.10 -11.07
C VAL A 156 6.70 -13.39 -9.87
N HIS A 157 6.25 -12.15 -10.02
CA HIS A 157 5.49 -11.43 -8.98
C HIS A 157 4.29 -12.25 -8.50
N SER A 158 3.44 -12.70 -9.43
CA SER A 158 2.24 -13.49 -9.10
C SER A 158 2.58 -14.82 -8.40
N LYS A 159 3.70 -15.46 -8.78
CA LYS A 159 4.19 -16.69 -8.15
C LYS A 159 4.65 -16.40 -6.71
N GLN A 160 5.43 -15.34 -6.51
CA GLN A 160 5.90 -14.91 -5.19
C GLN A 160 4.72 -14.57 -4.26
N THR A 161 3.72 -13.83 -4.74
CA THR A 161 2.50 -13.53 -3.99
C THR A 161 1.82 -14.81 -3.48
N ARG A 162 1.67 -15.83 -4.34
CA ARG A 162 1.07 -17.12 -3.94
C ARG A 162 1.92 -17.88 -2.93
N GLN A 163 3.25 -17.87 -3.09
CA GLN A 163 4.16 -18.50 -2.14
C GLN A 163 4.10 -17.81 -0.78
N ASN A 164 4.05 -16.48 -0.75
CA ASN A 164 3.92 -15.71 0.49
C ASN A 164 2.57 -15.99 1.18
N MET A 165 1.46 -16.02 0.43
CA MET A 165 0.15 -16.40 0.97
C MET A 165 0.15 -17.82 1.57
N ALA A 166 0.99 -18.71 1.07
CA ALA A 166 1.19 -20.06 1.59
C ALA A 166 2.28 -20.16 2.68
N PHE A 167 2.57 -19.04 3.39
CA PHE A 167 3.57 -18.96 4.47
C PHE A 167 5.03 -19.16 4.01
N GLY A 168 5.31 -18.93 2.74
CA GLY A 168 6.67 -18.92 2.18
C GLY A 168 7.41 -17.58 2.30
N GLY A 169 6.76 -16.55 2.86
CA GLY A 169 7.37 -15.24 3.09
C GLY A 169 8.41 -15.28 4.22
N ILE A 170 9.45 -14.45 4.11
CA ILE A 170 10.57 -14.46 5.07
C ILE A 170 10.55 -13.26 6.03
N ASP A 171 9.90 -12.16 5.66
CA ASP A 171 10.03 -10.89 6.38
C ASP A 171 9.45 -10.96 7.80
N ARG A 172 8.24 -11.50 7.98
CA ARG A 172 7.68 -11.71 9.32
C ARG A 172 8.40 -12.80 10.10
N HIS A 173 8.97 -13.80 9.42
CA HIS A 173 9.78 -14.82 10.07
C HIS A 173 11.07 -14.20 10.65
N LEU A 174 11.81 -13.43 9.86
CA LEU A 174 13.02 -12.72 10.31
C LEU A 174 12.70 -11.74 11.44
N PHE A 175 11.58 -11.01 11.35
CA PHE A 175 11.12 -10.14 12.44
C PHE A 175 10.84 -10.94 13.73
N GLY A 176 10.14 -12.08 13.63
CA GLY A 176 9.89 -12.97 14.76
C GLY A 176 11.17 -13.46 15.42
N LEU A 177 12.17 -13.87 14.63
CA LEU A 177 13.49 -14.26 15.14
C LEU A 177 14.19 -13.12 15.89
N ALA A 178 14.12 -11.89 15.37
CA ALA A 178 14.70 -10.73 16.04
C ALA A 178 14.00 -10.42 17.37
N VAL A 179 12.67 -10.45 17.41
CA VAL A 179 11.89 -10.25 18.65
C VAL A 179 12.23 -11.33 19.68
N LEU A 180 12.30 -12.59 19.28
CA LEU A 180 12.69 -13.69 20.15
C LEU A 180 14.11 -13.51 20.69
N ALA A 181 15.06 -13.17 19.83
CA ALA A 181 16.44 -12.92 20.23
C ALA A 181 16.54 -11.77 21.24
N MET A 182 15.82 -10.66 21.03
CA MET A 182 15.75 -9.54 21.97
C MET A 182 15.19 -9.95 23.33
N GLY A 183 14.09 -10.72 23.35
CA GLY A 183 13.46 -11.18 24.58
C GLY A 183 14.34 -12.14 25.38
N LEU A 184 14.97 -13.10 24.71
CA LEU A 184 15.89 -14.06 25.33
C LEU A 184 17.17 -13.38 25.82
N ASN A 185 17.67 -12.37 25.10
CA ASN A 185 18.80 -11.60 25.56
C ASN A 185 18.46 -10.76 26.80
N SER A 186 17.32 -10.07 26.79
CA SER A 186 16.84 -9.27 27.93
C SER A 186 16.65 -10.12 29.19
N LYS A 187 16.11 -11.33 29.04
CA LYS A 187 15.81 -12.22 30.18
C LYS A 187 17.01 -13.02 30.68
N PHE A 188 17.85 -13.51 29.77
CA PHE A 188 18.87 -14.50 30.11
C PHE A 188 20.30 -14.16 29.63
N GLY A 189 20.50 -13.09 28.88
CA GLY A 189 21.81 -12.72 28.34
C GLY A 189 22.37 -13.73 27.34
N TRP A 190 21.52 -14.54 26.69
CA TRP A 190 21.95 -15.64 25.81
C TRP A 190 22.69 -15.17 24.54
N PHE A 191 22.49 -13.91 24.14
CA PHE A 191 23.08 -13.38 22.92
C PHE A 191 24.03 -12.24 23.25
N ALA A 192 25.32 -12.41 22.97
CA ALA A 192 26.32 -11.40 23.28
C ALA A 192 26.07 -10.03 22.60
N GLN A 193 25.38 -10.03 21.44
CA GLN A 193 25.04 -8.84 20.68
C GLN A 193 23.93 -9.12 19.65
N GLU A 194 23.24 -8.06 19.20
CA GLU A 194 22.33 -8.13 18.05
C GLU A 194 23.10 -8.58 16.80
N THR A 195 22.53 -9.51 16.01
CA THR A 195 23.21 -9.98 14.80
C THR A 195 23.23 -8.87 13.74
N ALA A 196 24.40 -8.64 13.13
CA ALA A 196 24.54 -7.66 12.05
C ALA A 196 23.58 -7.94 10.88
N PHE A 197 23.30 -9.23 10.62
CA PHE A 197 22.35 -9.66 9.60
C PHE A 197 20.92 -9.21 9.91
N LEU A 198 20.37 -9.54 11.10
CA LEU A 198 18.99 -9.16 11.44
C LEU A 198 18.84 -7.64 11.52
N LYS A 199 19.82 -6.96 12.10
CA LYS A 199 19.86 -5.49 12.12
C LYS A 199 19.79 -4.93 10.70
N SER A 200 20.65 -5.39 9.79
CA SER A 200 20.62 -4.97 8.39
C SER A 200 19.30 -5.33 7.69
N ALA A 201 18.80 -6.55 7.87
CA ALA A 201 17.59 -7.01 7.17
C ALA A 201 16.34 -6.21 7.57
N LEU A 202 16.25 -5.80 8.84
CA LEU A 202 15.09 -5.13 9.41
C LEU A 202 15.15 -3.60 9.35
N THR A 203 16.34 -3.00 9.19
CA THR A 203 16.52 -1.54 9.13
C THR A 203 16.65 -0.98 7.72
N ARG A 204 16.67 -1.84 6.69
CA ARG A 204 16.66 -1.37 5.29
C ARG A 204 15.36 -0.58 5.03
N PRO A 205 15.45 0.65 4.53
CA PRO A 205 14.26 1.45 4.27
C PRO A 205 13.47 0.84 3.11
N TRP A 206 12.15 0.86 3.26
CA TRP A 206 11.23 0.62 2.15
C TRP A 206 11.02 1.93 1.41
N THR A 207 11.95 2.23 0.49
CA THR A 207 11.94 3.49 -0.27
C THR A 207 10.63 3.67 -1.05
N ILE A 208 9.99 2.58 -1.48
CA ILE A 208 8.58 2.63 -1.89
C ILE A 208 7.79 1.69 -1.00
N SER A 209 6.73 2.20 -0.38
CA SER A 209 5.71 1.39 0.27
C SER A 209 4.45 1.43 -0.56
N SER A 210 4.02 0.28 -1.08
CA SER A 210 2.85 0.17 -1.94
C SER A 210 1.74 -0.65 -1.29
N SER A 211 0.49 -0.45 -1.70
CA SER A 211 -0.61 -1.34 -1.33
C SER A 211 -1.74 -1.27 -2.35
N GLN A 212 -2.19 -2.45 -2.78
CA GLN A 212 -3.50 -2.59 -3.38
C GLN A 212 -4.59 -2.58 -2.29
N VAL A 213 -5.67 -1.85 -2.51
CA VAL A 213 -6.93 -1.99 -1.78
C VAL A 213 -7.87 -2.87 -2.61
N PRO A 214 -8.20 -4.10 -2.20
CA PRO A 214 -9.02 -5.00 -3.01
C PRO A 214 -10.45 -4.49 -3.20
N GLN A 215 -10.98 -4.64 -4.42
CA GLN A 215 -12.34 -4.22 -4.79
C GLN A 215 -13.43 -4.87 -3.92
N SER A 216 -13.20 -6.08 -3.40
CA SER A 216 -14.15 -6.77 -2.50
C SER A 216 -14.40 -6.03 -1.18
N GLN A 217 -13.47 -5.16 -0.77
CA GLN A 217 -13.68 -4.28 0.40
C GLN A 217 -14.62 -3.10 0.07
N LEU A 218 -14.80 -2.77 -1.21
CA LEU A 218 -15.74 -1.74 -1.67
C LEU A 218 -17.17 -2.27 -1.74
N THR A 219 -17.34 -3.51 -2.22
CA THR A 219 -18.68 -4.11 -2.35
C THR A 219 -19.30 -4.39 -0.98
N SER A 220 -18.49 -4.69 0.05
CA SER A 220 -18.98 -4.88 1.42
C SER A 220 -19.54 -3.61 2.08
N VAL A 221 -19.23 -2.43 1.55
CA VAL A 221 -19.76 -1.14 2.02
C VAL A 221 -20.83 -0.56 1.08
N GLY A 222 -21.38 -1.38 0.17
CA GLY A 222 -22.46 -0.98 -0.74
C GLY A 222 -22.05 0.04 -1.79
N LEU A 223 -20.76 0.11 -2.13
CA LEU A 223 -20.25 1.01 -3.17
C LEU A 223 -20.35 0.31 -4.52
N ASP A 224 -21.20 0.88 -5.39
CA ASP A 224 -21.43 0.37 -6.74
C ASP A 224 -20.27 0.71 -7.68
N GLU A 225 -20.12 -0.05 -8.79
CA GLU A 225 -19.01 0.11 -9.76
C GLU A 225 -18.93 1.52 -10.38
N ASP A 226 -20.04 2.26 -10.34
CA ASP A 226 -20.22 3.59 -10.93
C ASP A 226 -20.06 4.75 -9.94
N MET A 227 -19.98 4.49 -8.63
CA MET A 227 -19.84 5.56 -7.64
C MET A 227 -18.43 6.16 -7.67
N ASN A 228 -18.34 7.48 -7.89
CA ASN A 228 -17.14 8.26 -7.63
C ASN A 228 -16.93 8.31 -6.11
N VAL A 229 -16.22 7.33 -5.55
CA VAL A 229 -15.88 7.30 -4.13
C VAL A 229 -14.65 8.17 -3.93
N PRO A 230 -14.77 9.34 -3.29
CA PRO A 230 -13.59 10.11 -2.93
C PRO A 230 -12.88 9.37 -1.78
N GLY A 231 -11.58 9.09 -1.96
CA GLY A 231 -10.71 8.63 -0.85
C GLY A 231 -10.62 7.13 -0.61
N LEU A 232 -10.39 6.32 -1.64
CA LEU A 232 -10.06 4.90 -1.45
C LEU A 232 -8.58 4.72 -1.08
N GLY A 233 -8.31 4.88 0.22
CA GLY A 233 -7.04 4.56 0.84
C GLY A 233 -5.91 5.54 0.50
N GLY A 234 -4.73 5.20 1.00
CA GLY A 234 -3.54 6.05 0.99
C GLY A 234 -2.89 6.06 2.35
N PHE A 235 -1.57 6.23 2.37
CA PHE A 235 -0.76 6.37 3.59
C PHE A 235 0.47 7.19 3.23
N GLY A 236 1.04 7.91 4.19
CA GLY A 236 2.29 8.64 4.00
C GLY A 236 3.45 7.70 3.68
N ALA A 237 4.46 8.19 2.97
CA ALA A 237 5.68 7.42 2.72
C ALA A 237 6.33 6.99 4.05
N VAL A 238 6.80 5.74 4.11
CA VAL A 238 7.42 5.16 5.32
C VAL A 238 8.91 5.51 5.42
N ASP A 239 9.49 6.01 4.33
CA ASP A 239 10.83 6.58 4.22
C ASP A 239 10.66 8.06 3.85
N LYS A 240 11.35 8.95 4.59
CA LYS A 240 11.34 10.39 4.31
C LYS A 240 11.90 10.75 2.93
N THR A 241 12.68 9.85 2.34
CA THR A 241 13.26 9.98 1.00
C THR A 241 12.55 9.16 -0.07
N GLY A 242 11.39 8.60 0.28
CA GLY A 242 10.66 7.64 -0.52
C GLY A 242 9.22 8.06 -0.87
N TYR A 243 8.43 7.06 -1.27
CA TYR A 243 7.03 7.23 -1.69
C TYR A 243 6.09 6.23 -0.99
N GLY A 244 4.88 6.68 -0.70
CA GLY A 244 3.73 5.81 -0.42
C GLY A 244 2.86 5.73 -1.68
N VAL A 245 2.50 4.52 -2.13
CA VAL A 245 1.70 4.32 -3.35
C VAL A 245 0.51 3.39 -3.06
N GLY A 246 -0.66 3.97 -2.87
CA GLY A 246 -1.92 3.25 -2.73
C GLY A 246 -2.66 3.16 -4.07
N TYR A 247 -3.23 2.00 -4.39
CA TYR A 247 -4.06 1.86 -5.59
C TYR A 247 -5.27 0.94 -5.38
N CYS A 248 -6.38 1.26 -6.05
CA CYS A 248 -7.62 0.50 -5.98
C CYS A 248 -8.30 0.45 -7.35
N PHE A 249 -8.59 -0.75 -7.86
CA PHE A 249 -9.38 -0.88 -9.09
C PHE A 249 -10.85 -0.58 -8.79
N ILE A 250 -11.41 0.42 -9.49
CA ILE A 250 -12.82 0.80 -9.40
C ILE A 250 -13.53 0.35 -10.67
N GLY A 251 -14.43 -0.63 -10.53
CA GLY A 251 -15.09 -1.26 -11.66
C GLY A 251 -14.06 -1.88 -12.63
N LYS A 252 -14.36 -1.85 -13.93
CA LYS A 252 -13.53 -2.51 -14.96
C LYS A 252 -12.44 -1.61 -15.55
N ASN A 253 -12.67 -0.30 -15.57
CA ASN A 253 -11.93 0.63 -16.42
C ASN A 253 -11.14 1.70 -15.65
N ARG A 254 -11.31 1.79 -14.32
CA ARG A 254 -10.73 2.87 -13.52
C ARG A 254 -9.84 2.35 -12.41
N VAL A 255 -8.89 3.18 -11.99
CA VAL A 255 -7.98 2.93 -10.87
C VAL A 255 -7.89 4.20 -10.05
N MET A 256 -8.25 4.15 -8.76
CA MET A 256 -7.86 5.21 -7.83
C MET A 256 -6.38 5.03 -7.51
N LEU A 257 -5.58 6.06 -7.75
CA LEU A 257 -4.15 6.09 -7.44
C LEU A 257 -3.89 7.19 -6.42
N THR A 258 -3.15 6.87 -5.37
CA THR A 258 -2.72 7.81 -4.34
C THR A 258 -1.21 7.69 -4.18
N VAL A 259 -0.50 8.79 -4.42
CA VAL A 259 0.93 8.89 -4.21
C VAL A 259 1.20 9.89 -3.10
N THR A 260 2.05 9.53 -2.16
CA THR A 260 2.50 10.39 -1.08
C THR A 260 4.01 10.46 -1.02
N SER A 261 4.54 11.60 -0.59
CA SER A 261 5.96 11.87 -0.35
C SER A 261 6.07 13.01 0.66
N TYR A 262 7.24 13.63 0.82
CA TYR A 262 7.45 14.72 1.78
C TYR A 262 8.16 15.91 1.12
N HIS A 263 7.63 17.11 1.33
CA HIS A 263 8.18 18.36 0.82
C HIS A 263 9.61 18.63 1.32
N SER A 264 9.96 18.13 2.51
CA SER A 264 11.33 18.17 3.05
C SER A 264 12.36 17.37 2.24
N CYS A 265 11.93 16.50 1.31
CA CYS A 265 12.83 15.79 0.41
C CYS A 265 12.77 16.37 -1.01
N GLU A 266 13.78 17.15 -1.39
CA GLU A 266 13.86 17.78 -2.72
C GLU A 266 13.86 16.79 -3.90
N ARG A 267 14.21 15.52 -3.63
CA ARG A 267 14.23 14.45 -4.63
C ARG A 267 12.85 13.85 -4.89
N THR A 268 11.88 14.03 -4.00
CA THR A 268 10.55 13.43 -4.14
C THR A 268 9.48 14.46 -4.47
N SER A 269 8.48 14.03 -5.23
CA SER A 269 7.28 14.81 -5.53
C SER A 269 6.15 13.88 -5.92
N SER A 270 5.05 13.93 -5.17
CA SER A 270 3.90 13.05 -5.37
C SER A 270 3.27 13.27 -6.74
N GLN A 271 3.17 14.54 -7.17
CA GLN A 271 2.68 14.89 -8.50
C GLN A 271 3.59 14.37 -9.62
N ARG A 272 4.91 14.61 -9.56
CA ARG A 272 5.82 14.14 -10.63
C ARG A 272 5.86 12.62 -10.71
N PHE A 273 5.82 11.94 -9.57
CA PHE A 273 5.74 10.48 -9.55
C PHE A 273 4.42 9.98 -10.13
N PHE A 274 3.30 10.64 -9.83
CA PHE A 274 2.01 10.30 -10.43
C PHE A 274 2.01 10.46 -11.95
N GLU A 275 2.49 11.60 -12.47
CA GLU A 275 2.56 11.88 -13.92
C GLU A 275 3.44 10.85 -14.65
N ALA A 276 4.58 10.50 -14.06
CA ALA A 276 5.45 9.46 -14.60
C ALA A 276 4.84 8.05 -14.47
N LEU A 277 4.02 7.79 -13.44
CA LEU A 277 3.31 6.53 -13.27
C LEU A 277 2.23 6.33 -14.31
N THR A 278 1.41 7.33 -14.57
CA THR A 278 0.39 7.25 -15.62
C THR A 278 1.04 7.10 -16.99
N GLN A 279 2.13 7.82 -17.27
CA GLN A 279 2.89 7.64 -18.50
C GLN A 279 3.47 6.22 -18.61
N SER A 280 4.02 5.67 -17.52
CA SER A 280 4.55 4.29 -17.51
C SER A 280 3.46 3.26 -17.76
N VAL A 281 2.26 3.44 -17.20
CA VAL A 281 1.09 2.60 -17.47
C VAL A 281 0.69 2.68 -18.94
N GLU A 282 0.60 3.88 -19.52
CA GLU A 282 0.23 4.08 -20.92
C GLU A 282 1.25 3.47 -21.88
N ASP A 283 2.55 3.67 -21.64
CA ASP A 283 3.62 3.08 -22.46
C ASP A 283 3.64 1.55 -22.37
N MET A 284 3.46 1.01 -21.16
CA MET A 284 3.37 -0.44 -20.96
C MET A 284 2.18 -1.04 -21.69
N MET A 285 1.04 -0.33 -21.74
CA MET A 285 -0.10 -0.74 -22.54
C MET A 285 0.12 -0.60 -24.05
N ALA A 286 0.84 0.43 -24.50
CA ALA A 286 1.10 0.68 -25.91
C ALA A 286 1.93 -0.44 -26.58
N ILE A 287 2.73 -1.17 -25.79
CA ILE A 287 3.47 -2.33 -26.30
C ILE A 287 2.66 -3.63 -26.29
N CYS A 288 1.50 -3.69 -25.62
CA CYS A 288 0.69 -4.90 -25.44
C CYS A 288 -0.34 -5.11 -26.56
#